data_AF-A0AA89BV02-F1
#
_entry.id   AF-A0AA89BV02-F1
#
_cell.length_a   1.000
_cell.length_b   1.000
_cell.length_c   1.000
_cell.angle_alpha   90.00
_cell.angle_beta   90.00
_cell.angle_gamma   90.00
#
_symmetry.space_group_name_H-M   'P 1'
#
loop_
_entity.id
_entity.type
_entity.pdbx_description
1 polymer ?
#
loop_
_entity_poly.entity_id
_entity_poly.type
_entity_poly.pdbx_seq_one_letter_code
_entity_poly.pdbx_strand_id
1 'polypeptide(L)'
;MNKTNIAEMLLVHGADPNLGCPFDVTALQKACERCNPHLVNMILHCGVNWKKERWLKKFVTGTNITCNSEINEHLYYWRTNVMDLQHLTRLAIRRILYENLAEKLNCLHIPQKLKGYILLSDIRTDNFDMTK
;
A
#
# COMPACT_ATOMS: atom_id res chain seq x y z
N MET A 1 17.41 0.68 11.79
CA MET A 1 16.36 0.79 10.75
C MET A 1 15.22 -0.15 11.12
N ASN A 2 14.00 0.35 11.30
CA ASN A 2 12.84 -0.48 11.62
C ASN A 2 12.39 -1.25 10.35
N LYS A 3 11.89 -2.49 10.50
CA LYS A 3 11.38 -3.30 9.37
C LYS A 3 10.25 -2.60 8.62
N THR A 4 9.45 -1.81 9.32
CA THR A 4 8.40 -0.97 8.72
C THR A 4 9.00 0.02 7.71
N ASN A 5 10.04 0.76 8.09
CA ASN A 5 10.67 1.75 7.22
C ASN A 5 11.26 1.12 5.95
N ILE A 6 11.80 -0.10 6.06
CA ILE A 6 12.29 -0.84 4.89
C ILE A 6 11.13 -1.21 3.96
N ALA A 7 10.01 -1.69 4.52
CA ALA A 7 8.82 -2.00 3.74
C ALA A 7 8.25 -0.76 3.04
N GLU A 8 8.15 0.37 3.74
CA GLU A 8 7.73 1.65 3.17
C GLU A 8 8.62 2.08 2.01
N MET A 9 9.95 2.03 2.18
CA MET A 9 10.90 2.37 1.14
C MET A 9 10.72 1.47 -0.10
N LEU A 10 10.61 0.16 0.10
CA LEU A 10 10.37 -0.78 -1.01
C LEU A 10 9.07 -0.45 -1.76
N LEU A 11 7.98 -0.19 -1.03
CA LEU A 11 6.70 0.18 -1.64
C LEU A 11 6.80 1.50 -2.42
N VAL A 12 7.44 2.53 -1.87
CA VAL A 12 7.69 3.80 -2.58
C VAL A 12 8.42 3.56 -3.91
N HIS A 13 9.41 2.67 -3.91
CA HIS A 13 10.21 2.33 -5.08
C HIS A 13 9.55 1.35 -6.07
N GLY A 14 8.29 0.96 -5.83
CA GLY A 14 7.49 0.18 -6.78
C GLY A 14 7.38 -1.31 -6.49
N ALA A 15 7.86 -1.77 -5.32
CA ALA A 15 7.69 -3.16 -4.93
C ALA A 15 6.22 -3.60 -4.99
N ASP A 16 5.97 -4.76 -5.59
CA ASP A 16 4.61 -5.31 -5.72
C ASP A 16 4.10 -5.80 -4.35
N PRO A 17 3.02 -5.20 -3.80
CA PRO A 17 2.46 -5.61 -2.50
C PRO A 17 1.86 -7.02 -2.52
N ASN A 18 1.65 -7.60 -3.71
CA ASN A 18 0.97 -8.87 -3.91
C ASN A 18 1.93 -10.08 -3.96
N LEU A 19 3.22 -9.84 -3.76
CA LEU A 19 4.20 -10.90 -3.57
C LEU A 19 3.97 -11.53 -2.19
N GLY A 20 3.58 -12.80 -2.20
CA GLY A 20 3.44 -13.60 -0.99
C GLY A 20 4.74 -14.32 -0.66
N CYS A 21 4.92 -14.69 0.61
CA CYS A 21 5.94 -15.66 0.96
C CYS A 21 5.51 -17.09 0.57
N PRO A 22 6.40 -18.11 0.63
CA PRO A 22 6.07 -19.50 0.29
C PRO A 22 4.89 -20.12 1.06
N PHE A 23 4.45 -19.49 2.15
CA PHE A 23 3.31 -19.91 2.96
C PHE A 23 2.01 -19.18 2.62
N ASP A 24 1.92 -18.56 1.43
CA ASP A 24 0.77 -17.74 0.99
C ASP A 24 0.48 -16.51 1.89
N VAL A 25 1.40 -16.14 2.79
CA VAL A 25 1.22 -14.96 3.63
C VAL A 25 1.59 -13.72 2.83
N THR A 26 0.63 -12.80 2.71
CA THR A 26 0.76 -11.55 1.97
C THR A 26 1.33 -10.43 2.83
N ALA A 27 1.84 -9.37 2.19
CA ALA A 27 2.28 -8.17 2.90
C ALA A 27 1.13 -7.54 3.71
N LEU A 28 -0.09 -7.50 3.15
CA LEU A 28 -1.26 -6.95 3.82
C LEU A 28 -1.61 -7.74 5.09
N GLN A 29 -1.59 -9.08 5.03
CA GLN A 29 -1.84 -9.93 6.19
C GLN A 29 -0.86 -9.60 7.32
N LYS A 30 0.44 -9.50 7.00
CA LYS A 30 1.46 -9.17 8.01
C LYS A 30 1.30 -7.77 8.59
N ALA A 31 0.94 -6.78 7.79
CA ALA A 31 0.68 -5.43 8.30
C ALA A 31 -0.51 -5.41 9.27
N CYS A 32 -1.56 -6.18 8.98
CA CYS A 32 -2.72 -6.34 9.85
C CYS A 32 -2.38 -7.08 11.16
N GLU A 33 -1.67 -8.22 11.09
CA GLU A 33 -1.20 -8.98 12.27
C GLU A 33 -0.34 -8.12 13.20
N ARG A 34 0.38 -7.14 12.65
CA ARG A 34 1.22 -6.19 13.39
C ARG A 34 0.47 -4.94 13.87
N CYS A 35 -0.82 -4.83 13.59
CA CYS A 35 -1.67 -3.68 13.92
C CYS A 35 -1.06 -2.34 13.47
N ASN A 36 -0.49 -2.30 12.26
CA ASN A 36 0.15 -1.11 11.70
C ASN A 36 -0.75 -0.45 10.64
N PRO A 37 -1.60 0.53 11.03
CA PRO A 37 -2.56 1.15 10.11
C PRO A 37 -1.87 1.93 8.98
N HIS A 38 -0.72 2.55 9.26
CA HIS A 38 0.05 3.28 8.26
C HIS A 38 0.53 2.36 7.13
N LEU A 39 1.16 1.24 7.50
CA LEU A 39 1.64 0.27 6.51
C LEU A 39 0.48 -0.41 5.77
N VAL A 40 -0.64 -0.69 6.45
CA VAL A 40 -1.87 -1.16 5.80
C VAL A 40 -2.33 -0.16 4.74
N ASN A 41 -2.41 1.12 5.08
CA ASN A 41 -2.86 2.16 4.16
C ASN A 41 -1.94 2.27 2.93
N MET A 42 -0.62 2.27 3.13
CA MET A 42 0.34 2.28 2.04
C MET A 42 0.21 1.06 1.12
N ILE A 43 0.04 -0.13 1.68
CA ILE A 43 -0.15 -1.37 0.91
C ILE A 43 -1.43 -1.30 0.06
N LEU A 44 -2.54 -0.83 0.64
CA LEU A 44 -3.80 -0.65 -0.07
C LEU A 44 -3.63 0.29 -1.27
N HIS A 45 -2.96 1.43 -1.06
CA HIS A 45 -2.66 2.39 -2.12
C HIS A 45 -1.66 1.91 -3.19
N CYS A 46 -0.95 0.80 -2.96
CA CYS A 46 -0.10 0.15 -3.96
C CYS A 46 -0.87 -0.82 -4.86
N GLY A 47 -2.14 -1.12 -4.54
CA GLY A 47 -3.01 -1.95 -5.37
C GLY A 47 -3.00 -3.42 -4.97
N VAL A 48 -3.72 -3.73 -3.89
CA VAL A 48 -3.90 -5.10 -3.39
C VAL A 48 -4.78 -5.93 -4.31
N ASN A 49 -4.37 -7.18 -4.52
CA ASN A 49 -5.16 -8.21 -5.17
C ASN A 49 -5.97 -8.97 -4.13
N TRP A 50 -7.20 -8.52 -3.90
CA TRP A 50 -8.15 -9.13 -2.95
C TRP A 50 -8.39 -10.64 -3.16
N LYS A 51 -8.15 -11.17 -4.37
CA LYS A 51 -8.27 -12.62 -4.64
C LYS A 51 -7.15 -13.43 -3.99
N LYS A 52 -5.98 -12.83 -3.78
CA LYS A 52 -4.84 -13.43 -3.06
C LYS A 52 -5.01 -13.38 -1.55
N GLU A 53 -5.81 -12.44 -1.04
CA GLU A 53 -6.08 -12.28 0.39
C GLU A 53 -7.08 -13.33 0.92
N ARG A 54 -6.69 -14.61 0.90
CA ARG A 54 -7.57 -15.73 1.27
C ARG A 54 -7.96 -15.71 2.75
N TRP A 55 -7.14 -15.15 3.63
CA TRP A 55 -7.44 -14.97 5.04
C TRP A 55 -8.64 -14.04 5.26
N LEU A 56 -8.90 -13.11 4.33
CA LEU A 56 -10.08 -12.24 4.33
C LEU A 56 -11.37 -12.95 3.88
N LYS A 57 -11.34 -14.22 3.43
CA LYS A 57 -12.58 -14.92 3.04
C LYS A 57 -13.56 -15.11 4.19
N LYS A 58 -13.05 -15.17 5.43
CA LYS A 58 -13.87 -15.25 6.64
C LYS A 58 -14.47 -13.91 7.06
N PHE A 59 -14.15 -12.81 6.35
CA PHE A 59 -14.72 -11.49 6.56
C PHE A 59 -16.19 -11.51 6.13
N VAL A 60 -17.05 -12.06 7.01
CA VAL A 60 -18.47 -11.77 7.04
C VAL A 60 -18.60 -10.42 7.75
N THR A 61 -19.40 -9.53 7.17
CA THR A 61 -19.72 -8.20 7.72
C THR A 61 -19.96 -8.29 9.23
N GLY A 62 -19.05 -7.73 10.03
CA GLY A 62 -19.14 -7.70 11.49
C GLY A 62 -18.06 -8.47 12.28
N THR A 63 -17.11 -9.15 11.62
CA THR A 63 -15.98 -9.78 12.31
C THR A 63 -14.72 -8.91 12.27
N ASN A 64 -14.22 -8.51 13.45
CA ASN A 64 -12.96 -7.79 13.59
C ASN A 64 -11.80 -8.74 13.30
N ILE A 65 -10.96 -8.39 12.30
CA ILE A 65 -9.81 -9.22 11.92
C ILE A 65 -8.59 -8.87 12.77
N THR A 66 -8.49 -7.58 13.13
CA THR A 66 -7.47 -7.08 14.05
C THR A 66 -8.16 -6.42 15.24
N CYS A 67 -7.44 -6.25 16.35
CA CYS A 67 -7.90 -5.44 17.47
C CYS A 67 -7.94 -3.94 17.15
N ASN A 68 -7.46 -3.51 15.97
CA ASN A 68 -7.45 -2.14 15.53
C ASN A 68 -8.69 -1.86 14.65
N SER A 69 -9.59 -1.02 15.14
CA SER A 69 -10.83 -0.64 14.44
C SER A 69 -10.55 0.13 13.14
N GLU A 70 -9.55 1.02 13.13
CA GLU A 70 -9.15 1.80 11.95
C GLU A 70 -8.73 0.88 10.79
N ILE A 71 -7.95 -0.17 11.08
CA ILE A 71 -7.56 -1.16 10.07
C ILE A 71 -8.79 -1.88 9.51
N ASN A 72 -9.72 -2.28 10.39
CA ASN A 72 -10.93 -2.98 9.96
C ASN A 72 -11.82 -2.07 9.08
N GLU A 73 -11.93 -0.78 9.43
CA GLU A 73 -12.65 0.23 8.66
C GLU A 73 -12.01 0.46 7.29
N HIS A 74 -10.69 0.61 7.22
CA HIS A 74 -9.97 0.72 5.95
C HIS A 74 -10.19 -0.51 5.06
N LEU A 75 -10.01 -1.72 5.61
CA LEU A 75 -10.22 -2.95 4.84
C LEU A 75 -11.67 -3.05 4.31
N TYR A 76 -12.65 -2.67 5.12
CA TYR A 76 -14.05 -2.64 4.71
C TYR A 76 -14.30 -1.61 3.59
N TYR A 77 -13.83 -0.38 3.77
CA TYR A 77 -13.99 0.71 2.81
C TYR A 77 -13.41 0.32 1.45
N TRP A 78 -12.16 -0.14 1.42
CA TRP A 78 -11.46 -0.46 0.18
C TRP A 78 -12.01 -1.70 -0.54
N ARG A 79 -12.69 -2.60 0.18
CA ARG A 79 -13.31 -3.80 -0.40
C ARG A 79 -14.69 -3.52 -1.00
N THR A 80 -15.40 -2.53 -0.47
CA THR A 80 -16.78 -2.20 -0.85
C THR A 80 -16.87 -1.04 -1.84
N ASN A 81 -15.89 -0.14 -1.85
CA ASN A 81 -15.88 1.04 -2.70
C ASN A 81 -14.96 0.86 -3.91
N VAL A 82 -15.38 1.44 -5.04
CA VAL A 82 -14.53 1.56 -6.23
C VAL A 82 -13.61 2.77 -6.05
N MET A 83 -12.34 2.60 -6.35
CA MET A 83 -11.35 3.67 -6.30
C MET A 83 -11.63 4.72 -7.38
N ASP A 84 -11.35 5.98 -7.10
CA ASP A 84 -11.50 7.06 -8.08
C ASP A 84 -10.50 6.93 -9.25
N LEU A 85 -10.74 7.68 -10.33
CA LEU A 85 -9.91 7.65 -11.52
C LEU A 85 -8.45 8.06 -11.24
N GLN A 86 -8.22 8.97 -10.29
CA GLN A 86 -6.89 9.44 -9.94
C GLN A 86 -6.06 8.29 -9.35
N HIS A 87 -6.66 7.53 -8.44
CA HIS A 87 -6.06 6.38 -7.82
C HIS A 87 -5.90 5.22 -8.80
N LEU A 88 -6.89 4.96 -9.67
CA LEU A 88 -6.75 3.97 -10.75
C LEU A 88 -5.58 4.31 -11.68
N THR A 89 -5.38 5.59 -11.98
CA THR A 89 -4.25 6.08 -12.80
C THR A 89 -2.91 5.84 -12.10
N ARG A 90 -2.82 6.13 -10.78
CA ARG A 90 -1.65 5.77 -9.97
C ARG A 90 -1.33 4.28 -10.11
N LEU A 91 -2.32 3.42 -9.90
CA LEU A 91 -2.12 1.97 -9.95
C LEU A 91 -1.69 1.49 -11.33
N ALA A 92 -2.29 2.03 -12.40
CA ALA A 92 -1.92 1.70 -13.76
C ALA A 92 -0.45 2.03 -14.05
N ILE A 93 0.00 3.25 -13.72
CA ILE A 93 1.39 3.67 -13.95
C ILE A 93 2.36 2.82 -13.11
N ARG A 94 2.05 2.60 -11.83
CA ARG A 94 2.89 1.78 -10.94
C ARG A 94 3.03 0.34 -11.44
N ARG A 95 1.96 -0.26 -11.98
CA ARG A 95 1.99 -1.60 -12.57
C ARG A 95 2.81 -1.68 -13.86
N ILE A 96 2.81 -0.63 -14.68
CA ILE A 96 3.58 -0.59 -15.93
C ILE A 96 5.07 -0.42 -15.64
N LEU A 97 5.44 0.42 -14.67
CA LEU A 97 6.83 0.76 -14.41
C LEU A 97 7.51 -0.16 -13.37
N TYR A 98 6.78 -0.60 -12.34
CA TYR A 98 7.09 -1.47 -11.17
C TYR A 98 8.55 -1.60 -10.69
N GLU A 99 9.49 -1.98 -11.55
CA GLU A 99 10.94 -1.99 -11.27
C GLU A 99 11.58 -0.62 -11.53
N ASN A 100 12.39 -0.14 -10.57
CA ASN A 100 13.08 1.15 -10.65
C ASN A 100 12.10 2.30 -10.95
N LEU A 101 10.92 2.27 -10.31
CA LEU A 101 9.82 3.20 -10.56
C LEU A 101 10.28 4.65 -10.55
N ALA A 102 11.06 5.05 -9.54
CA ALA A 102 11.54 6.43 -9.39
C ALA A 102 12.42 6.87 -10.56
N GLU A 103 13.32 6.01 -11.03
CA GLU A 103 14.21 6.30 -12.15
C GLU A 103 13.44 6.43 -13.46
N LYS A 104 12.54 5.47 -13.74
CA LYS A 104 11.70 5.50 -14.94
C LYS A 104 10.73 6.69 -14.93
N LEU A 105 10.23 7.07 -13.76
CA LEU A 105 9.33 8.21 -13.59
C LEU A 105 10.03 9.55 -13.80
N ASN A 106 11.34 9.63 -13.53
CA ASN A 106 12.14 10.81 -13.83
C ASN A 106 12.23 11.07 -15.34
N CYS A 107 12.21 10.00 -16.16
CA CYS A 107 12.18 10.10 -17.62
C CYS A 107 10.83 10.60 -18.18
N LEU A 108 9.75 10.56 -17.38
CA LEU A 108 8.44 11.07 -17.80
C LEU A 108 8.35 12.59 -17.64
N HIS A 109 7.93 13.26 -18.70
CA HIS A 109 7.60 14.69 -18.73
C HIS A 109 6.23 14.95 -18.08
N ILE A 110 6.17 14.76 -16.76
CA ILE A 110 4.98 15.06 -15.95
C ILE A 110 5.34 15.98 -14.77
N PRO A 111 4.38 16.77 -14.26
CA PRO A 111 4.59 17.62 -13.09
C PRO A 111 5.14 16.86 -11.88
N GLN A 112 6.02 17.51 -11.10
CA GLN A 112 6.62 16.93 -9.90
C GLN A 112 5.57 16.49 -8.86
N LYS A 113 4.46 17.22 -8.75
CA LYS A 113 3.34 16.84 -7.88
C LYS A 113 2.76 15.46 -8.24
N LEU A 114 2.65 15.16 -9.54
CA LEU A 114 2.19 13.84 -10.00
C LEU A 114 3.26 12.78 -9.77
N LYS A 115 4.55 13.12 -9.90
CA LYS A 115 5.63 12.19 -9.54
C LYS A 115 5.56 11.81 -8.07
N GLY A 116 5.42 12.78 -7.16
CA GLY A 116 5.22 12.56 -5.74
C GLY A 116 3.98 11.71 -5.43
N TYR A 117 2.86 12.02 -6.07
CA TYR A 117 1.62 11.24 -5.93
C TYR A 117 1.79 9.76 -6.36
N ILE A 118 2.55 9.49 -7.42
CA ILE A 118 2.85 8.11 -7.88
C ILE A 118 3.82 7.41 -6.93
N LEU A 119 4.73 8.16 -6.30
CA LEU A 119 5.68 7.70 -5.28
C LEU A 119 5.12 7.70 -3.85
N LEU A 120 3.79 7.86 -3.69
CA LEU A 120 3.07 7.80 -2.42
C LEU A 120 3.44 8.91 -1.41
N SER A 121 3.98 10.03 -1.87
CA SER A 121 4.36 11.16 -1.01
C SER A 121 3.17 11.76 -0.26
N ASP A 122 1.95 11.65 -0.78
CA ASP A 122 0.71 12.11 -0.16
C ASP A 122 0.22 11.21 1.00
N ILE A 123 0.74 9.98 1.09
CA ILE A 123 0.36 9.00 2.11
C ILE A 123 1.46 8.82 3.14
N ARG A 124 2.72 9.04 2.74
CA ARG A 124 3.85 9.07 3.67
C ARG A 124 3.56 10.09 4.76
N THR A 125 3.53 9.66 6.00
CA THR A 125 3.60 10.60 7.12
C THR A 125 5.00 11.16 7.07
N ASP A 126 5.15 12.45 6.77
CA ASP A 126 6.41 13.16 6.88
C ASP A 126 6.79 13.33 8.36
N ASN A 127 7.03 12.21 9.05
CA ASN A 127 7.82 12.17 10.28
C ASN A 127 9.28 11.93 9.88
N PHE A 128 9.79 12.86 9.07
CA PHE A 128 11.22 13.14 8.99
C PHE A 128 11.48 14.51 9.63
N ASP A 129 10.94 14.72 10.83
CA ASP A 129 11.69 15.47 11.83
C ASP A 129 12.91 14.62 12.19
N MET A 130 13.94 14.71 11.35
CA MET A 130 15.31 14.73 11.85
C MET A 130 15.50 16.06 12.60
N THR A 131 14.83 16.21 13.74
CA THR A 131 15.21 17.23 14.71
C THR A 131 16.38 16.69 15.52
N LYS A 132 17.57 17.12 15.09
CA LYS A 132 18.82 17.33 15.83
C LYS A 132 19.51 16.14 16.50
#